data_AF-A0A522BM72-F1
#
_entry.id   AF-A0A522BM72-F1
#
_cell.length_a   1.000
_cell.length_b   1.000
_cell.length_c   1.000
_cell.angle_alpha   90.00
_cell.angle_beta   90.00
_cell.angle_gamma   90.00
#
_symmetry.space_group_name_H-M   'P 1'
#
loop_
_entity.id
_entity.type
_entity.pdbx_description
1 polymer ?
#
loop_
_entity_poly.entity_id
_entity_poly.type
_entity_poly.pdbx_seq_one_letter_code
_entity_poly.pdbx_strand_id
1 'polypeptide(L)'
;IVSGGIRSGADVAKALAMGADAVAIGQGTLMALGCNRDVWFKDGQPVSAEADYAALGTAPGYCHHCHTGKCPVGVTTQDPVLEQRLQPEWGARHLRNYLKTLTMELTTLARACGKQDVHHLEPEDLVALTVEAAAMARIPLAGTSWIPGVTG
;
A
#
# COMPACT_ATOMS: atom_id res chain seq x y z
N ILE A 1 7.21 14.50 2.48
CA ILE A 1 7.08 13.00 2.37
C ILE A 1 5.95 12.51 3.28
N VAL A 2 4.98 11.78 2.75
CA VAL A 2 3.89 11.11 3.51
C VAL A 2 4.13 9.59 3.59
N SER A 3 3.81 8.99 4.72
CA SER A 3 3.98 7.54 4.96
C SER A 3 2.79 6.98 5.75
N GLY A 4 2.44 5.72 5.49
CA GLY A 4 1.40 4.99 6.21
C GLY A 4 0.04 4.96 5.49
N GLY A 5 -0.63 3.80 5.51
CA GLY A 5 -1.96 3.62 4.92
C GLY A 5 -2.03 3.57 3.39
N ILE A 6 -0.92 3.84 2.69
CA ILE A 6 -0.83 3.86 1.23
C ILE A 6 -0.92 2.44 0.67
N ARG A 7 -1.96 2.17 -0.13
CA ARG A 7 -2.19 0.85 -0.73
C ARG A 7 -2.47 0.91 -2.23
N SER A 8 -2.97 2.04 -2.72
CA SER A 8 -3.39 2.27 -4.11
C SER A 8 -2.79 3.55 -4.69
N GLY A 9 -2.85 3.71 -6.01
CA GLY A 9 -2.47 4.95 -6.69
C GLY A 9 -3.38 6.12 -6.32
N ALA A 10 -4.62 5.84 -5.89
CA ALA A 10 -5.52 6.86 -5.34
C ALA A 10 -5.05 7.41 -3.98
N ASP A 11 -4.46 6.57 -3.13
CA ASP A 11 -3.87 7.04 -1.87
C ASP A 11 -2.65 7.92 -2.15
N VAL A 12 -1.84 7.55 -3.15
CA VAL A 12 -0.70 8.36 -3.61
C VAL A 12 -1.19 9.70 -4.18
N ALA A 13 -2.23 9.69 -5.02
CA ALA A 13 -2.79 10.90 -5.62
C ALA A 13 -3.28 11.88 -4.55
N LYS A 14 -4.02 11.40 -3.55
CA LYS A 14 -4.47 12.22 -2.41
C LYS A 14 -3.31 12.81 -1.64
N ALA A 15 -2.26 12.03 -1.38
CA ALA A 15 -1.10 12.51 -0.65
C ALA A 15 -0.37 13.63 -1.43
N LEU A 16 -0.15 13.45 -2.74
CA LEU A 16 0.45 14.47 -3.59
C LEU A 16 -0.43 15.72 -3.67
N ALA A 17 -1.73 15.57 -3.89
CA ALA A 17 -2.70 16.67 -3.92
C ALA A 17 -2.71 17.47 -2.61
N MET A 18 -2.56 16.81 -1.46
CA MET A 18 -2.45 17.48 -0.16
C MET A 18 -1.05 18.10 0.12
N GLY A 19 -0.17 18.14 -0.88
CA GLY A 19 1.13 18.80 -0.81
C GLY A 19 2.30 17.91 -0.41
N ALA A 20 2.19 16.58 -0.50
CA ALA A 20 3.34 15.71 -0.29
C ALA A 20 4.29 15.74 -1.50
N ASP A 21 5.60 15.89 -1.24
CA ASP A 21 6.61 15.79 -2.32
C ASP A 21 6.90 14.34 -2.75
N ALA A 22 6.65 13.39 -1.85
CA ALA A 22 6.87 11.97 -2.08
C ALA A 22 6.05 11.11 -1.12
N VAL A 23 5.83 9.86 -1.49
CA VAL A 23 5.02 8.90 -0.73
C VAL A 23 5.82 7.63 -0.45
N ALA A 24 5.90 7.24 0.82
CA ALA A 24 6.56 6.01 1.26
C ALA A 24 5.54 4.87 1.42
N ILE A 25 5.90 3.67 0.94
CA ILE A 25 5.02 2.50 0.92
C ILE A 25 5.67 1.34 1.68
N GLY A 26 5.06 0.97 2.80
CA GLY A 26 5.52 -0.13 3.66
C GLY A 26 4.74 -1.42 3.42
N GLN A 27 3.57 -1.55 4.05
CA GLN A 27 2.80 -2.80 4.06
C GLN A 27 2.40 -3.30 2.66
N GLY A 28 2.04 -2.40 1.73
CA GLY A 28 1.73 -2.79 0.35
C GLY A 28 2.90 -3.51 -0.35
N THR A 29 4.12 -3.03 -0.11
CA THR A 29 5.36 -3.65 -0.60
C THR A 29 5.55 -5.04 0.00
N LEU A 30 5.35 -5.21 1.31
CA LEU A 30 5.48 -6.51 1.97
C LEU A 30 4.44 -7.52 1.45
N MET A 31 3.20 -7.09 1.24
CA MET A 31 2.14 -7.93 0.66
C MET A 31 2.47 -8.33 -0.78
N ALA A 32 3.01 -7.41 -1.59
CA ALA A 32 3.49 -7.73 -2.94
C ALA A 32 4.60 -8.79 -2.91
N LEU A 33 5.49 -8.75 -1.90
CA LEU A 33 6.53 -9.75 -1.67
C LEU A 33 5.99 -11.09 -1.08
N GLY A 34 4.69 -11.20 -0.84
CA GLY A 34 4.05 -12.44 -0.39
C GLY A 34 3.77 -12.53 1.11
N CYS A 35 3.90 -11.43 1.87
CA CYS A 35 3.46 -11.40 3.26
C CYS A 35 2.01 -11.92 3.36
N ASN A 36 1.73 -12.71 4.40
CA ASN A 36 0.43 -13.33 4.64
C ASN A 36 -0.06 -14.35 3.60
N ARG A 37 0.73 -14.69 2.58
CA ARG A 37 0.37 -15.73 1.62
C ARG A 37 0.39 -17.12 2.27
N ASP A 38 -0.48 -18.00 1.80
CA ASP A 38 -0.60 -19.41 2.16
C ASP A 38 0.52 -20.29 1.58
N VAL A 39 1.20 -19.81 0.54
CA VAL A 39 2.32 -20.50 -0.12
C VAL A 39 3.55 -19.61 -0.26
N TRP A 40 4.72 -20.23 -0.25
CA TRP A 40 5.98 -19.69 -0.77
C TRP A 40 6.46 -20.57 -1.93
N PHE A 41 7.53 -20.18 -2.63
CA PHE A 41 7.99 -20.92 -3.82
C PHE A 41 9.38 -21.52 -3.59
N LYS A 42 9.56 -22.75 -4.05
CA LYS A 42 10.85 -23.45 -4.11
C LYS A 42 11.01 -24.03 -5.50
N ASP A 43 12.06 -23.62 -6.21
CA ASP A 43 12.34 -24.09 -7.59
C ASP A 43 11.13 -23.97 -8.54
N GLY A 44 10.37 -22.87 -8.40
CA GLY A 44 9.15 -22.60 -9.18
C GLY A 44 7.90 -23.35 -8.73
N GLN A 45 8.00 -24.27 -7.77
CA GLN A 45 6.86 -25.00 -7.21
C GLN A 45 6.32 -24.33 -5.96
N PRO A 46 4.98 -24.24 -5.78
CA PRO A 46 4.39 -23.72 -4.56
C PRO A 46 4.57 -24.72 -3.41
N VAL A 47 4.95 -24.21 -2.24
CA VAL A 47 5.08 -24.95 -0.99
C VAL A 47 4.15 -24.29 0.04
N SER A 48 3.29 -25.09 0.67
CA SER A 48 2.38 -24.59 1.70
C SER A 48 3.14 -24.06 2.92
N ALA A 49 2.70 -22.91 3.42
CA ALA A 49 3.16 -22.29 4.66
C ALA A 49 2.15 -22.50 5.81
N GLU A 50 1.02 -23.18 5.58
CA GLU A 50 -0.08 -23.27 6.53
C GLU A 50 0.33 -23.90 7.86
N ALA A 51 1.15 -24.97 7.82
CA ALA A 51 1.65 -25.61 9.04
C ALA A 51 2.53 -24.66 9.87
N ASP A 52 3.31 -23.82 9.22
CA ASP A 52 4.17 -22.82 9.88
C ASP A 52 3.34 -21.69 10.50
N TYR A 53 2.27 -21.24 9.83
CA TYR A 53 1.32 -20.29 10.43
C TYR A 53 0.58 -20.91 11.61
N ALA A 54 0.13 -22.17 11.51
CA ALA A 54 -0.54 -22.88 12.59
C ALA A 54 0.37 -23.04 13.81
N ALA A 55 1.67 -23.31 13.60
CA ALA A 55 2.67 -23.35 14.67
C ALA A 55 2.87 -21.99 15.38
N LEU A 56 2.53 -20.88 14.71
CA LEU A 56 2.49 -19.54 15.28
C LEU A 56 1.12 -19.15 15.88
N GLY A 57 0.14 -20.07 15.88
CA GLY A 57 -1.20 -19.79 16.37
C GLY A 57 -2.01 -18.83 15.50
N THR A 58 -1.71 -18.77 14.19
CA THR A 58 -2.39 -17.90 13.22
C THR A 58 -2.70 -18.65 11.92
N ALA A 59 -3.36 -17.98 10.97
CA ALA A 59 -3.59 -18.46 9.61
C ALA A 59 -3.02 -17.46 8.57
N PRO A 60 -2.80 -17.90 7.31
CA PRO A 60 -2.56 -16.99 6.20
C PRO A 60 -3.63 -15.88 6.13
N GLY A 61 -3.24 -14.66 5.77
CA GLY A 61 -4.12 -13.48 5.77
C GLY A 61 -4.29 -12.79 7.13
N TYR A 62 -3.98 -13.47 8.24
CA TYR A 62 -4.20 -12.97 9.61
C TYR A 62 -2.92 -12.88 10.45
N CYS A 63 -1.73 -13.03 9.86
CA CYS A 63 -0.48 -12.97 10.58
C CYS A 63 -0.01 -11.53 10.84
N HIS A 64 0.33 -11.25 12.10
CA HIS A 64 0.95 -10.00 12.56
C HIS A 64 2.16 -10.27 13.49
N HIS A 65 2.73 -11.48 13.41
CA HIS A 65 3.80 -11.97 14.28
C HIS A 65 5.22 -11.62 13.80
N CYS A 66 5.38 -10.53 13.03
CA CYS A 66 6.68 -10.13 12.47
C CYS A 66 7.77 -9.97 13.54
N HIS A 67 7.40 -9.51 14.73
CA HIS A 67 8.31 -9.34 15.88
C HIS A 67 8.96 -10.65 16.36
N THR A 68 8.41 -11.82 16.00
CA THR A 68 8.97 -13.13 16.37
C THR A 68 10.16 -13.54 15.50
N GLY A 69 10.34 -12.90 14.34
CA GLY A 69 11.33 -13.34 13.34
C GLY A 69 11.02 -14.69 12.70
N LYS A 70 9.84 -15.29 12.91
CA LYS A 70 9.47 -16.62 12.40
C LYS A 70 8.60 -16.58 11.15
N CYS A 71 8.78 -15.59 10.29
CA CYS A 71 7.91 -15.37 9.12
C CYS A 71 7.81 -16.64 8.23
N PRO A 72 6.61 -17.25 8.10
CA PRO A 72 6.43 -18.48 7.30
C PRO A 72 6.75 -18.34 5.81
N VAL A 73 6.71 -17.12 5.28
CA VAL A 73 6.96 -16.85 3.86
C VAL A 73 8.30 -16.16 3.61
N GLY A 74 9.14 -16.02 4.65
CA GLY A 74 10.49 -15.49 4.51
C GLY A 74 10.62 -13.97 4.35
N VAL A 75 9.53 -13.21 4.46
CA VAL A 75 9.54 -11.75 4.21
C VAL A 75 10.12 -10.96 5.39
N THR A 76 9.81 -11.36 6.63
CA THR A 76 10.21 -10.64 7.85
C THR A 76 10.91 -11.57 8.84
N THR A 77 12.08 -12.07 8.46
CA THR A 77 12.89 -13.02 9.23
C THR A 77 14.38 -12.82 8.97
N GLN A 78 15.21 -13.13 9.98
CA GLN A 78 16.66 -13.27 9.85
C GLN A 78 17.13 -14.72 10.09
N ASP A 79 16.19 -15.67 10.16
CA ASP A 79 16.50 -17.09 10.25
C ASP A 79 17.06 -17.57 8.90
N PRO A 80 18.28 -18.16 8.85
CA PRO A 80 18.94 -18.53 7.61
C PRO A 80 18.17 -19.54 6.75
N VAL A 81 17.25 -20.31 7.34
CA VAL A 81 16.41 -21.27 6.62
C VAL A 81 15.15 -20.58 6.09
N LEU A 82 14.52 -19.71 6.88
CA LEU A 82 13.29 -19.03 6.47
C LEU A 82 13.55 -17.91 5.45
N GLU A 83 14.67 -17.19 5.53
CA GLU A 83 14.99 -16.09 4.59
C GLU A 83 15.09 -16.59 3.13
N GLN A 84 15.53 -17.84 2.93
CA GLN A 84 15.65 -18.47 1.61
C GLN A 84 14.28 -18.66 0.92
N ARG A 85 13.18 -18.55 1.67
CA ARG A 85 11.82 -18.67 1.11
C ARG A 85 11.42 -17.44 0.28
N LEU A 86 12.04 -16.27 0.54
CA LEU A 86 11.86 -15.08 -0.28
C LEU A 86 12.84 -15.10 -1.46
N GLN A 87 12.39 -15.59 -2.61
CA GLN A 87 13.21 -15.62 -3.83
C GLN A 87 13.30 -14.23 -4.48
N PRO A 88 14.50 -13.63 -4.65
CA PRO A 88 14.65 -12.26 -5.13
C PRO A 88 14.01 -11.99 -6.50
N GLU A 89 14.20 -12.88 -7.47
CA GLU A 89 13.63 -12.74 -8.82
C GLU A 89 12.09 -12.74 -8.81
N TRP A 90 11.51 -13.62 -8.00
CA TRP A 90 10.07 -13.70 -7.83
C TRP A 90 9.53 -12.43 -7.14
N GLY A 91 10.16 -12.02 -6.04
CA GLY A 91 9.80 -10.83 -5.28
C GLY A 91 9.92 -9.55 -6.11
N ALA A 92 11.01 -9.38 -6.84
CA ALA A 92 11.25 -8.24 -7.72
C ALA A 92 10.17 -8.14 -8.81
N ARG A 93 9.79 -9.27 -9.42
CA ARG A 93 8.73 -9.30 -10.43
C ARG A 93 7.39 -8.83 -9.85
N HIS A 94 7.02 -9.32 -8.67
CA HIS A 94 5.77 -8.95 -8.02
C HIS A 94 5.76 -7.49 -7.54
N LEU A 95 6.85 -7.04 -6.93
CA LEU A 95 7.01 -5.66 -6.51
C LEU A 95 6.94 -4.70 -7.70
N ARG A 96 7.61 -5.02 -8.81
CA ARG A 96 7.52 -4.24 -10.06
C ARG A 96 6.09 -4.17 -10.57
N ASN A 97 5.35 -5.28 -10.56
CA ASN A 97 3.95 -5.29 -11.01
C ASN A 97 3.08 -4.41 -10.09
N TYR A 98 3.27 -4.52 -8.77
CA TYR A 98 2.57 -3.68 -7.80
C TYR A 98 2.85 -2.18 -8.01
N LEU A 99 4.11 -1.78 -8.09
CA LEU A 99 4.50 -0.40 -8.34
C LEU A 99 4.01 0.11 -9.71
N LYS A 100 4.04 -0.73 -10.74
CA LYS A 100 3.51 -0.37 -12.06
C LYS A 100 2.00 -0.11 -12.00
N THR A 101 1.24 -0.95 -11.32
CA THR A 101 -0.21 -0.74 -11.13
C THR A 101 -0.48 0.55 -10.37
N LEU A 102 0.24 0.80 -9.26
CA LEU A 102 0.14 2.06 -8.52
C LEU A 102 0.40 3.29 -9.41
N THR A 103 1.47 3.26 -10.21
CA THR A 103 1.81 4.35 -11.13
C THR A 103 0.72 4.54 -12.19
N MET A 104 0.17 3.46 -12.73
CA MET A 104 -0.92 3.54 -13.72
C MET A 104 -2.19 4.16 -13.12
N GLU A 105 -2.59 3.74 -11.91
CA GLU A 105 -3.74 4.29 -11.18
C GLU A 105 -3.55 5.78 -10.90
N LEU A 106 -2.39 6.16 -10.34
CA LEU A 106 -2.04 7.55 -10.06
C LEU A 106 -2.10 8.41 -11.34
N THR A 107 -1.47 7.94 -12.42
CA THR A 107 -1.43 8.66 -13.70
C THR A 107 -2.84 8.80 -14.29
N THR A 108 -3.70 7.80 -14.11
CA THR A 108 -5.09 7.85 -14.57
C THR A 108 -5.86 8.94 -13.83
N LEU A 109 -5.68 9.07 -12.52
CA LEU A 109 -6.31 10.11 -11.71
C LEU A 109 -5.80 11.51 -12.06
N ALA A 110 -4.48 11.68 -12.20
CA ALA A 110 -3.90 12.96 -12.61
C ALA A 110 -4.47 13.43 -13.97
N ARG A 111 -4.55 12.53 -14.95
CA ARG A 111 -5.16 12.83 -16.26
C ARG A 111 -6.64 13.15 -16.16
N ALA A 112 -7.39 12.44 -15.31
CA ALA A 112 -8.81 12.73 -15.08
C ALA A 112 -9.04 14.12 -14.49
N CYS A 113 -8.09 14.63 -13.69
CA CYS A 113 -8.08 15.99 -13.15
C CYS A 113 -7.48 17.02 -14.13
N GLY A 114 -7.18 16.64 -15.39
CA GLY A 114 -6.60 17.52 -16.39
C GLY A 114 -5.11 17.85 -16.17
N LYS A 115 -4.42 17.11 -15.29
CA LYS A 115 -3.01 17.32 -14.97
C LYS A 115 -2.11 16.47 -15.87
N GLN A 116 -1.02 17.08 -16.36
CA GLN A 116 -0.01 16.40 -17.19
C GLN A 116 1.10 15.76 -16.36
N ASP A 117 1.32 16.25 -15.14
CA ASP A 117 2.25 15.72 -14.16
C ASP A 117 1.48 15.40 -12.87
N VAL A 118 1.84 14.30 -12.22
CA VAL A 118 1.24 13.88 -10.95
C VAL A 118 1.55 14.84 -9.81
N HIS A 119 2.63 15.62 -9.91
CA HIS A 119 2.98 16.66 -8.93
C HIS A 119 2.16 17.95 -9.12
N HIS A 120 1.36 18.06 -10.18
CA HIS A 120 0.42 19.17 -10.37
C HIS A 120 -0.97 18.88 -9.79
N LEU A 121 -1.14 17.74 -9.11
CA LEU A 121 -2.32 17.49 -8.30
C LEU A 121 -2.36 18.48 -7.14
N GLU A 122 -3.53 19.06 -6.90
CA GLU A 122 -3.74 20.10 -5.90
C GLU A 122 -4.96 19.78 -5.03
N PRO A 123 -5.14 20.42 -3.85
CA PRO A 123 -6.28 20.17 -2.99
C PRO A 123 -7.64 20.39 -3.68
N GLU A 124 -7.70 21.26 -4.68
CA GLU A 124 -8.88 21.55 -5.50
C GLU A 124 -9.35 20.36 -6.34
N ASP A 125 -8.47 19.39 -6.61
CA ASP A 125 -8.81 18.14 -7.31
C ASP A 125 -9.52 17.13 -6.39
N LEU A 126 -9.68 17.45 -5.10
CA LEU A 126 -10.26 16.57 -4.09
C LEU A 126 -11.59 17.11 -3.55
N VAL A 127 -12.44 16.17 -3.15
CA VAL A 127 -13.60 16.42 -2.28
C VAL A 127 -13.64 15.38 -1.18
N ALA A 128 -14.08 15.79 0.01
CA ALA A 128 -14.25 14.90 1.15
C ALA A 128 -15.64 14.22 1.11
N LEU A 129 -15.68 12.96 1.52
CA LEU A 129 -16.92 12.19 1.63
C LEU A 129 -17.60 12.30 3.00
N THR A 130 -16.89 12.81 4.00
CA THR A 130 -17.41 13.01 5.36
C THR A 130 -17.08 14.41 5.87
N VAL A 131 -17.90 14.90 6.82
CA VAL A 131 -17.74 16.23 7.41
C VAL A 131 -16.41 16.33 8.17
N GLU A 132 -16.00 15.25 8.84
CA GLU A 132 -14.74 15.18 9.59
C GLU A 132 -13.54 15.27 8.64
N ALA A 133 -13.57 14.54 7.51
CA ALA A 133 -12.52 14.60 6.52
C ALA A 133 -12.44 15.99 5.88
N ALA A 134 -13.58 16.61 5.57
CA ALA A 134 -13.65 17.96 5.04
C ALA A 134 -13.01 18.98 6.01
N ALA A 135 -13.37 18.89 7.30
CA ALA A 135 -12.84 19.76 8.34
C ALA A 135 -11.33 19.59 8.55
N MET A 136 -10.85 18.34 8.59
CA MET A 136 -9.45 18.02 8.88
C MET A 136 -8.52 18.33 7.71
N ALA A 137 -8.92 17.97 6.48
CA ALA A 137 -8.11 18.18 5.29
C ALA A 137 -8.34 19.55 4.64
N ARG A 138 -9.33 20.32 5.13
CA ARG A 138 -9.72 21.65 4.61
C ARG A 138 -10.05 21.62 3.11
N ILE A 139 -10.77 20.58 2.69
CA ILE A 139 -11.30 20.44 1.32
C ILE A 139 -12.82 20.39 1.35
N PRO A 140 -13.52 20.76 0.26
CA PRO A 140 -14.98 20.82 0.23
C PRO A 140 -15.63 19.45 0.48
N LEU A 141 -16.77 19.44 1.17
CA LEU A 141 -17.64 18.27 1.24
C LEU A 141 -18.26 18.01 -0.14
N ALA A 142 -18.23 16.74 -0.58
CA ALA A 142 -18.70 16.33 -1.89
C ALA A 142 -20.12 16.85 -2.20
N GLY A 143 -20.28 17.46 -3.39
CA GLY A 143 -21.53 18.08 -3.83
C GLY A 143 -21.77 19.49 -3.30
N THR A 144 -20.80 20.09 -2.59
CA THR A 144 -20.89 21.44 -2.01
C THR A 144 -19.59 22.21 -2.19
N SER A 145 -19.62 23.51 -1.91
CA SER A 145 -18.42 24.34 -1.68
C SER A 145 -18.10 24.54 -0.19
N TRP A 146 -18.77 23.78 0.69
CA TRP A 146 -18.70 23.95 2.13
C TRP A 146 -17.52 23.18 2.73
N ILE A 147 -16.74 23.88 3.55
CA ILE A 147 -15.60 23.39 4.32
C ILE A 147 -15.91 23.72 5.78
N PRO A 148 -16.22 22.72 6.63
CA PRO A 148 -16.62 22.97 8.00
C PRO A 148 -15.58 23.78 8.77
N GLY A 149 -16.02 24.90 9.36
CA GLY A 149 -15.16 25.81 10.11
C GLY A 149 -14.28 26.74 9.27
N VAL A 150 -14.42 26.73 7.94
CA VAL A 150 -13.67 27.60 7.02
C VAL A 150 -14.61 28.40 6.11
N THR A 151 -15.52 27.74 5.40
CA THR A 151 -16.50 28.40 4.52
C THR A 151 -17.90 28.32 5.13
N GLY A 152 -18.71 29.35 4.87
CA GLY A 152 -20.07 29.52 5.41
C GLY A 152 -21.12 28.71 4.68
#